data_AF-A0A090MZI4-F1
#
_entry.id   AF-A0A090MZI4-F1
#
_cell.length_a   1.000
_cell.length_b   1.000
_cell.length_c   1.000
_cell.angle_alpha   90.00
_cell.angle_beta   90.00
_cell.angle_gamma   90.00
#
_symmetry.space_group_name_H-M   'P 1'
#
loop_
_entity.id
_entity.type
_entity.pdbx_description
1 polymer ?
#
loop_
_entity_poly.entity_id
_entity_poly.type
_entity_poly.pdbx_seq_one_letter_code
_entity_poly.pdbx_strand_id
1 'polypeptide(L)'
;MRSFVLLFLLATIVSADVYTAKTKTGKYCIVLEANITGTVTYNKKESGTSLQSYDFTVPHTAKSHGNCAAENGTQVLNIDFTPEVNATGIWHISLIFDIDSNVGKEHSFKLQKYYLYANFSDDTIFNSTEPLKKFKQEGKVFEWNASGGNTAFMCSTNTLGFTENAKLTFKNLKVVAEEELDRPYFANGTKYELCFNDSKTSDVVPIVVGACLTGLVIAVLIAYLIGRQRAKRQGYASV
;
A
#
# COMPACT_ATOMS: atom_id res chain seq x y z
N MET A 1 2.71 3.54 51.45
CA MET A 1 2.67 4.56 50.38
C MET A 1 3.66 4.19 49.30
N ARG A 2 3.20 3.55 48.21
CA ARG A 2 4.01 3.28 47.01
C ARG A 2 3.13 3.65 45.81
N SER A 3 3.43 4.79 45.21
CA SER A 3 2.66 5.36 44.11
C SER A 3 3.18 4.76 42.80
N PHE A 4 2.33 3.97 42.13
CA PHE A 4 2.54 3.56 40.73
C PHE A 4 2.15 4.74 39.84
N VAL A 5 3.13 5.37 39.19
CA VAL A 5 2.89 6.35 38.13
C VAL A 5 2.76 5.57 36.83
N LEU A 6 1.52 5.41 36.36
CA LEU A 6 1.22 4.91 35.02
C LEU A 6 1.55 6.01 34.01
N LEU A 7 2.64 5.81 33.27
CA LEU A 7 3.01 6.62 32.12
C LEU A 7 2.11 6.22 30.94
N PHE A 8 1.02 6.96 30.71
CA PHE A 8 0.24 6.85 29.48
C PHE A 8 1.10 7.41 28.33
N LEU A 9 1.73 6.51 27.57
CA LEU A 9 2.25 6.82 26.24
C LEU A 9 1.06 7.19 25.35
N LEU A 10 0.88 8.49 25.06
CA LEU A 10 0.08 8.92 23.92
C LEU A 10 0.77 8.41 22.66
N ALA A 11 0.31 7.27 22.15
CA ALA A 11 0.55 6.89 20.77
C ALA A 11 -0.17 7.92 19.89
N THR A 12 0.58 8.83 19.28
CA THR A 12 0.05 9.66 18.20
C THR A 12 -0.41 8.72 17.09
N ILE A 13 -1.73 8.60 16.93
CA ILE A 13 -2.32 7.87 15.81
C ILE A 13 -1.91 8.65 14.56
N VAL A 14 -0.96 8.11 13.80
CA VAL A 14 -0.66 8.62 12.46
C VAL A 14 -1.87 8.24 11.60
N SER A 15 -2.86 9.13 11.51
CA SER A 15 -3.99 8.92 10.60
C SER A 15 -3.47 9.04 9.17
N ALA A 16 -3.73 8.03 8.35
CA ALA A 16 -3.44 8.11 6.92
C ALA A 16 -4.38 9.14 6.25
N ASP A 17 -3.89 9.81 5.21
CA ASP A 17 -4.70 10.76 4.45
C ASP A 17 -5.77 10.05 3.63
N VAL A 18 -6.92 10.71 3.48
CA VAL A 18 -8.07 10.20 2.72
C VAL A 18 -8.28 11.05 1.47
N TYR A 19 -8.20 10.41 0.31
CA TYR A 19 -8.41 10.97 -1.01
C TYR A 19 -9.67 10.38 -1.62
N THR A 20 -10.50 11.22 -2.25
CA THR A 20 -11.81 10.79 -2.73
C THR A 20 -12.16 11.31 -4.11
N ALA A 21 -12.96 10.54 -4.84
CA ALA A 21 -13.63 10.96 -6.06
C ALA A 21 -15.15 10.84 -5.88
N LYS A 22 -15.90 11.78 -6.48
CA LYS A 22 -17.36 11.84 -6.37
C LYS A 22 -18.04 11.69 -7.72
N THR A 23 -19.21 11.08 -7.70
CA THR A 23 -20.12 11.01 -8.84
C THR A 23 -20.75 12.38 -9.08
N LYS A 24 -21.42 12.57 -10.23
CA LYS A 24 -22.23 13.77 -10.48
C LYS A 24 -23.38 13.94 -9.48
N THR A 25 -23.84 12.85 -8.87
CA THR A 25 -24.88 12.85 -7.84
C THR A 25 -24.34 13.18 -6.44
N GLY A 26 -23.02 13.36 -6.29
CA GLY A 26 -22.37 13.75 -5.04
C GLY A 26 -21.99 12.59 -4.12
N LYS A 27 -22.28 11.34 -4.51
CA LYS A 27 -21.82 10.15 -3.80
C LYS A 27 -20.34 9.88 -4.06
N TYR A 28 -19.67 9.25 -3.11
CA TYR A 28 -18.28 8.84 -3.28
C TYR A 28 -18.21 7.56 -4.09
N CYS A 29 -17.31 7.48 -5.06
CA CYS A 29 -17.08 6.26 -5.85
C CYS A 29 -15.70 5.67 -5.65
N ILE A 30 -14.73 6.53 -5.31
CA ILE A 30 -13.38 6.12 -4.95
C ILE A 30 -13.09 6.71 -3.59
N VAL A 31 -12.63 5.86 -2.68
CA VAL A 31 -12.04 6.26 -1.41
C VAL A 31 -10.69 5.57 -1.30
N LEU A 32 -9.63 6.37 -1.22
CA LEU A 32 -8.26 5.93 -1.08
C LEU A 32 -7.69 6.50 0.22
N GLU A 33 -7.28 5.63 1.13
CA GLU A 33 -6.59 5.98 2.36
C GLU A 33 -5.11 5.58 2.21
N ALA A 34 -4.19 6.54 2.26
CA ALA A 34 -2.76 6.26 2.17
C ALA A 34 -1.90 7.46 2.58
N ASN A 35 -0.68 7.19 3.07
CA ASN A 35 0.38 8.20 3.12
C ASN A 35 1.26 8.06 1.88
N ILE A 36 1.31 9.09 1.04
CA ILE A 36 1.93 9.04 -0.28
C ILE A 36 3.29 9.76 -0.23
N THR A 37 4.34 9.04 -0.61
CA THR A 37 5.69 9.58 -0.84
C THR A 37 6.13 9.23 -2.24
N GLY A 38 7.06 9.96 -2.83
CA GLY A 38 7.59 9.59 -4.14
C GLY A 38 8.96 10.16 -4.42
N THR A 39 9.53 9.68 -5.51
CA THR A 39 10.80 10.13 -6.06
C THR A 39 10.57 10.43 -7.53
N VAL A 40 11.00 11.59 -8.00
CA VAL A 40 11.02 11.95 -9.43
C VAL A 40 12.42 12.30 -9.87
N THR A 41 12.69 12.16 -11.17
CA THR A 41 13.98 12.49 -11.78
C THR A 41 13.81 13.59 -12.82
N TYR A 42 14.71 14.58 -12.83
CA TYR A 42 14.71 15.69 -13.78
C TYR A 42 16.14 16.13 -14.14
N ASN A 43 16.28 16.88 -15.23
CA ASN A 43 17.56 17.38 -15.71
C ASN A 43 17.78 18.81 -15.21
N LYS A 44 18.93 19.10 -14.59
CA LYS A 44 19.29 20.45 -14.14
C LYS A 44 19.93 21.27 -15.27
N LYS A 45 19.70 22.59 -15.30
CA LYS A 45 20.23 23.51 -16.35
C LYS A 45 21.77 23.64 -16.36
N GLU A 46 22.44 23.45 -15.23
CA GLU A 46 23.82 23.96 -15.01
C GLU A 46 24.95 22.92 -15.02
N SER A 47 24.66 21.63 -15.17
CA SER A 47 25.72 20.61 -15.29
C SER A 47 25.26 19.51 -16.22
N GLY A 48 25.91 19.47 -17.40
CA GLY A 48 25.56 18.66 -18.56
C GLY A 48 24.86 17.35 -18.20
N THR A 49 23.60 17.21 -18.62
CA THR A 49 22.84 15.94 -18.61
C THR A 49 22.89 15.14 -17.30
N SER A 50 23.09 15.79 -16.14
CA SER A 50 23.05 15.08 -14.86
C SER A 50 21.60 14.92 -14.41
N LEU A 51 21.12 13.67 -14.41
CA LEU A 51 19.82 13.30 -13.87
C LEU A 51 19.84 13.51 -12.35
N GLN A 52 19.00 14.40 -11.85
CA GLN A 52 18.83 14.67 -10.43
C GLN A 52 17.52 14.04 -9.93
N SER A 53 17.58 13.43 -8.76
CA SER A 53 16.40 12.88 -8.06
C SER A 53 15.88 13.88 -7.04
N TYR A 54 14.56 13.96 -6.90
CA TYR A 54 13.88 14.72 -5.86
C TYR A 54 12.82 13.86 -5.19
N ASP A 55 12.94 13.74 -3.88
CA ASP A 55 12.00 13.03 -3.03
C ASP A 55 10.96 14.01 -2.48
N PHE A 56 9.69 13.60 -2.53
CA PHE A 56 8.59 14.41 -2.05
C PHE A 56 7.64 13.57 -1.19
N THR A 57 6.91 14.28 -0.33
CA THR A 57 5.80 13.72 0.44
C THR A 57 4.56 14.51 0.09
N VAL A 58 3.46 13.83 -0.23
CA VAL A 58 2.18 14.49 -0.47
C VAL A 58 1.70 15.06 0.87
N PRO A 59 1.48 16.38 0.97
CA PRO A 59 1.06 17.00 2.22
C PRO A 59 -0.40 16.69 2.55
N HIS A 60 -0.75 16.70 3.84
CA HIS A 60 -2.12 16.55 4.34
C HIS A 60 -3.11 17.59 3.75
N THR A 61 -2.60 18.72 3.23
CA THR A 61 -3.40 19.77 2.59
C THR A 61 -3.70 19.49 1.12
N ALA A 62 -3.25 18.36 0.58
CA ALA A 62 -3.51 17.95 -0.78
C ALA A 62 -5.02 17.84 -1.05
N LYS A 63 -5.44 18.25 -2.24
CA LYS A 63 -6.84 18.23 -2.65
C LYS A 63 -7.08 17.05 -3.56
N SER A 64 -8.07 16.22 -3.23
CA SER A 64 -8.54 15.16 -4.11
C SER A 64 -9.80 15.58 -4.85
N HIS A 65 -9.89 15.16 -6.10
CA HIS A 65 -11.07 15.31 -6.95
C HIS A 65 -11.10 14.17 -7.96
N GLY A 66 -12.19 14.01 -8.71
CA GLY A 66 -12.26 12.91 -9.68
C GLY A 66 -13.63 12.77 -10.31
N ASN A 67 -13.75 11.77 -11.20
CA ASN A 67 -15.00 11.43 -11.86
C ASN A 67 -15.14 9.91 -11.96
N CYS A 68 -16.33 9.42 -11.60
CA CYS A 68 -16.69 8.00 -11.56
C CYS A 68 -17.37 7.51 -12.84
N ALA A 69 -17.60 8.43 -13.78
CA ALA A 69 -18.16 8.15 -15.10
C ALA A 69 -17.31 8.89 -16.13
N ALA A 70 -16.01 8.58 -16.16
CA ALA A 70 -15.12 9.07 -17.21
C ALA A 70 -15.36 8.28 -18.51
N GLU A 71 -14.65 8.65 -19.58
CA GLU A 71 -14.80 7.99 -20.88
C GLU A 71 -14.64 6.46 -20.75
N ASN A 72 -15.53 5.72 -21.43
CA ASN A 72 -15.57 4.26 -21.44
C ASN A 72 -15.87 3.56 -20.10
N GLY A 73 -16.47 4.28 -19.13
CA GLY A 73 -16.86 3.67 -17.85
C GLY A 73 -15.71 3.53 -16.85
N THR A 74 -14.59 4.21 -17.08
CA THR A 74 -13.47 4.26 -16.14
C THR A 74 -13.73 5.25 -15.00
N GLN A 75 -13.10 5.02 -13.86
CA GLN A 75 -13.14 5.93 -12.72
C GLN A 75 -11.76 6.57 -12.49
N VAL A 76 -11.73 7.87 -12.27
CA VAL A 76 -10.49 8.66 -12.17
C VAL A 76 -10.45 9.34 -10.81
N LEU A 77 -9.37 9.13 -10.08
CA LEU A 77 -9.00 9.86 -8.87
C LEU A 77 -7.78 10.73 -9.15
N ASN A 78 -7.91 12.01 -8.88
CA ASN A 78 -6.88 13.02 -9.04
C ASN A 78 -6.51 13.60 -7.67
N ILE A 79 -5.22 13.83 -7.45
CA ILE A 79 -4.66 14.40 -6.21
C ILE A 79 -3.74 15.54 -6.60
N ASP A 80 -4.14 16.76 -6.24
CA ASP A 80 -3.39 18.00 -6.44
C ASP A 80 -2.66 18.40 -5.17
N PHE A 81 -1.37 18.70 -5.29
CA PHE A 81 -0.57 19.15 -4.16
C PHE A 81 0.61 20.00 -4.59
N THR A 82 1.14 20.78 -3.66
CA THR A 82 2.44 21.45 -3.81
C THR A 82 3.48 20.63 -3.06
N PRO A 83 4.59 20.21 -3.70
CA PRO A 83 5.57 19.32 -3.08
C PRO A 83 6.35 19.99 -1.94
N GLU A 84 6.39 21.33 -1.95
CA GLU A 84 7.14 22.13 -0.99
C GLU A 84 6.33 23.37 -0.61
N VAL A 85 6.48 23.85 0.62
CA VAL A 85 5.65 24.92 1.19
C VAL A 85 5.78 26.23 0.41
N ASN A 86 6.97 26.48 -0.17
CA ASN A 86 7.26 27.71 -0.91
C ASN A 86 7.10 27.55 -2.43
N ALA A 87 6.87 26.33 -2.91
CA ALA A 87 6.70 26.08 -4.34
C ALA A 87 5.31 26.56 -4.81
N THR A 88 5.29 27.25 -5.94
CA THR A 88 4.03 27.69 -6.60
C THR A 88 3.49 26.65 -7.59
N GLY A 89 4.34 25.71 -8.01
CA GLY A 89 3.98 24.66 -8.96
C GLY A 89 3.10 23.58 -8.34
N ILE A 90 1.86 23.46 -8.82
CA ILE A 90 0.96 22.35 -8.46
C ILE A 90 1.40 21.09 -9.19
N TRP A 91 1.57 20.01 -8.44
CA TRP A 91 1.81 18.65 -8.90
C TRP A 91 0.51 17.88 -8.86
N HIS A 92 0.37 16.93 -9.78
CA HIS A 92 -0.87 16.20 -9.98
C HIS A 92 -0.61 14.70 -10.12
N ILE A 93 -1.18 13.90 -9.23
CA ILE A 93 -1.24 12.44 -9.36
C ILE A 93 -2.61 12.09 -9.91
N SER A 94 -2.66 11.24 -10.94
CA SER A 94 -3.91 10.71 -11.49
C SER A 94 -3.88 9.19 -11.48
N LEU A 95 -4.89 8.58 -10.88
CA LEU A 95 -5.10 7.14 -10.77
C LEU A 95 -6.38 6.79 -11.51
N ILE A 96 -6.30 5.84 -12.44
CA ILE A 96 -7.41 5.45 -13.30
C ILE A 96 -7.74 3.98 -13.03
N PHE A 97 -8.94 3.76 -12.54
CA PHE A 97 -9.52 2.46 -12.28
C PHE A 97 -10.47 2.07 -13.40
N ASP A 98 -10.52 0.77 -13.67
CA ASP A 98 -11.39 0.16 -14.67
C ASP A 98 -12.06 -1.06 -14.04
N ILE A 99 -13.22 -1.44 -14.58
CA ILE A 99 -13.93 -2.64 -14.15
C ILE A 99 -13.08 -3.85 -14.54
N ASP A 100 -12.88 -4.79 -13.62
CA ASP A 100 -12.21 -6.04 -13.99
C ASP A 100 -13.16 -7.03 -14.66
N SER A 101 -13.39 -6.80 -15.95
CA SER A 101 -14.26 -7.63 -16.81
C SER A 101 -13.89 -9.11 -16.84
N ASN A 102 -12.66 -9.49 -16.47
CA ASN A 102 -12.23 -10.89 -16.41
C ASN A 102 -12.82 -11.65 -15.22
N VAL A 103 -13.26 -10.94 -14.17
CA VAL A 103 -13.71 -11.57 -12.92
C VAL A 103 -15.21 -11.87 -12.93
N GLY A 104 -15.97 -11.33 -13.90
CA GLY A 104 -17.40 -11.63 -14.09
C GLY A 104 -18.30 -11.27 -12.89
N LYS A 105 -17.78 -10.53 -11.91
CA LYS A 105 -18.48 -10.11 -10.70
C LYS A 105 -18.77 -8.62 -10.77
N GLU A 106 -19.99 -8.24 -10.40
CA GLU A 106 -20.38 -6.86 -10.14
C GLU A 106 -19.45 -6.26 -9.07
N HIS A 107 -19.14 -4.96 -9.20
CA HIS A 107 -18.25 -4.22 -8.28
C HIS A 107 -16.80 -4.74 -8.21
N SER A 108 -16.26 -5.25 -9.33
CA SER A 108 -14.83 -5.55 -9.44
C SER A 108 -14.09 -4.37 -10.03
N PHE A 109 -12.97 -4.00 -9.43
CA PHE A 109 -12.11 -2.94 -9.94
C PHE A 109 -10.67 -3.40 -10.07
N LYS A 110 -9.94 -2.75 -10.98
CA LYS A 110 -8.49 -2.82 -11.08
C LYS A 110 -7.91 -1.45 -11.38
N LEU A 111 -6.74 -1.14 -10.81
CA LEU A 111 -5.96 0.00 -11.28
C LEU A 111 -5.48 -0.31 -12.71
N GLN A 112 -5.83 0.55 -13.67
CA GLN A 112 -5.51 0.37 -15.08
C GLN A 112 -4.31 1.22 -15.51
N LYS A 113 -4.29 2.49 -15.08
CA LYS A 113 -3.27 3.48 -15.46
C LYS A 113 -3.02 4.45 -14.31
N TYR A 114 -1.83 5.02 -14.28
CA TYR A 114 -1.52 6.13 -13.40
C TYR A 114 -0.51 7.08 -14.03
N TYR A 115 -0.60 8.35 -13.63
CA TYR A 115 0.22 9.43 -14.11
C TYR A 115 0.68 10.30 -12.95
N LEU A 116 1.88 10.84 -13.06
CA LEU A 116 2.39 11.90 -12.19
C LEU A 116 2.85 13.06 -13.06
N TYR A 117 2.25 14.22 -12.86
CA TYR A 117 2.66 15.47 -13.49
C TYR A 117 3.40 16.29 -12.45
N ALA A 118 4.70 16.47 -12.68
CA ALA A 118 5.57 17.26 -11.83
C ALA A 118 5.81 18.62 -12.47
N ASN A 119 5.72 19.67 -11.65
CA ASN A 119 6.00 21.04 -12.05
C ASN A 119 7.32 21.51 -11.40
N PHE A 120 8.34 21.68 -12.23
CA PHE A 120 9.68 22.12 -11.88
C PHE A 120 9.95 23.57 -12.29
N SER A 121 8.91 24.38 -12.53
CA SER A 121 9.05 25.76 -13.02
C SER A 121 9.72 26.71 -12.02
N ASP A 122 9.77 26.35 -10.75
CA ASP A 122 10.49 27.12 -9.74
C ASP A 122 12.00 26.89 -9.88
N ASP A 123 12.66 27.81 -10.58
CA ASP A 123 14.10 27.77 -10.82
C ASP A 123 14.92 27.91 -9.53
N THR A 124 14.36 28.45 -8.46
CA THR A 124 15.06 28.57 -7.17
C THR A 124 15.15 27.23 -6.44
N ILE A 125 14.18 26.35 -6.68
CA ILE A 125 14.11 25.02 -6.05
C ILE A 125 14.72 23.96 -6.97
N PHE A 126 14.27 23.91 -8.23
CA PHE A 126 14.58 22.80 -9.13
C PHE A 126 15.63 23.16 -10.16
N ASN A 127 15.66 24.40 -10.66
CA ASN A 127 16.57 24.82 -11.74
C ASN A 127 16.55 23.81 -12.92
N SER A 128 15.34 23.39 -13.32
CA SER A 128 15.11 22.29 -14.27
C SER A 128 15.14 22.78 -15.71
N THR A 129 15.77 22.01 -16.60
CA THR A 129 15.75 22.27 -18.06
C THR A 129 14.33 22.18 -18.63
N GLU A 130 13.50 21.30 -18.06
CA GLU A 130 12.09 21.13 -18.44
C GLU A 130 11.18 21.54 -17.27
N PRO A 131 10.35 22.60 -17.42
CA PRO A 131 9.53 23.12 -16.33
C PRO A 131 8.34 22.22 -15.97
N LEU A 132 7.89 21.37 -16.91
CA LEU A 132 6.78 20.44 -16.71
C LEU A 132 7.19 19.07 -17.23
N LYS A 133 7.00 18.04 -16.41
CA LYS A 133 7.32 16.66 -16.80
C LYS A 133 6.19 15.72 -16.42
N LYS A 134 5.79 14.87 -17.37
CA LYS A 134 4.78 13.84 -17.18
C LYS A 134 5.44 12.48 -17.08
N PHE A 135 5.31 11.83 -15.93
CA PHE A 135 5.68 10.43 -15.75
C PHE A 135 4.46 9.57 -16.01
N LYS A 136 4.63 8.56 -16.88
CA LYS A 136 3.59 7.61 -17.24
C LYS A 136 4.15 6.19 -17.23
N GLN A 137 3.32 5.23 -16.85
CA GLN A 137 3.60 3.81 -17.04
C GLN A 137 2.42 3.19 -17.78
N GLU A 138 2.69 2.49 -18.88
CA GLU A 138 1.69 1.76 -19.66
C GLU A 138 1.99 0.26 -19.54
N GLY A 139 0.95 -0.59 -19.42
CA GLY A 139 1.06 -2.02 -19.69
C GLY A 139 1.58 -2.94 -18.56
N LYS A 140 1.43 -2.60 -17.28
CA LYS A 140 1.60 -3.57 -16.18
C LYS A 140 0.24 -3.87 -15.53
N VAL A 141 -0.01 -5.15 -15.24
CA VAL A 141 -1.10 -5.54 -14.33
C VAL A 141 -0.72 -4.99 -12.96
N PHE A 142 -1.51 -4.04 -12.46
CA PHE A 142 -1.31 -3.48 -11.14
C PHE A 142 -2.07 -4.33 -10.13
N GLU A 143 -1.41 -4.70 -9.02
CA GLU A 143 -1.98 -5.59 -7.99
C GLU A 143 -3.15 -4.96 -7.22
N TRP A 144 -3.59 -3.75 -7.57
CA TRP A 144 -4.70 -3.09 -6.90
C TRP A 144 -5.99 -3.55 -7.56
N ASN A 145 -6.45 -4.71 -7.14
CA ASN A 145 -7.72 -5.28 -7.57
C ASN A 145 -8.51 -5.79 -6.37
N ALA A 146 -9.83 -5.66 -6.47
CA ALA A 146 -10.75 -6.33 -5.57
C ALA A 146 -12.00 -6.75 -6.34
N SER A 147 -12.67 -7.80 -5.87
CA SER A 147 -13.82 -8.37 -6.56
C SER A 147 -15.01 -8.68 -5.66
N GLY A 148 -16.17 -8.09 -6.02
CA GLY A 148 -17.45 -8.29 -5.34
C GLY A 148 -17.88 -7.07 -4.52
N GLY A 149 -19.14 -7.03 -4.11
CA GLY A 149 -19.67 -5.89 -3.34
C GLY A 149 -19.04 -5.77 -1.95
N ASN A 150 -18.85 -4.52 -1.49
CA ASN A 150 -18.22 -4.19 -0.21
C ASN A 150 -16.82 -4.81 -0.08
N THR A 151 -16.03 -4.75 -1.15
CA THR A 151 -14.63 -5.21 -1.17
C THR A 151 -13.70 -4.04 -1.43
N ALA A 152 -12.56 -4.06 -0.75
CA ALA A 152 -11.51 -3.07 -0.90
C ALA A 152 -10.17 -3.76 -1.03
N PHE A 153 -9.22 -3.09 -1.65
CA PHE A 153 -7.84 -3.53 -1.69
C PHE A 153 -7.06 -2.92 -0.52
N MET A 154 -6.20 -3.70 0.13
CA MET A 154 -5.39 -3.24 1.27
C MET A 154 -3.93 -3.70 1.13
N CYS A 155 -3.01 -2.81 1.45
CA CYS A 155 -1.58 -3.10 1.49
C CYS A 155 -0.84 -2.20 2.47
N SER A 156 0.06 -2.78 3.28
CA SER A 156 0.90 -2.05 4.23
C SER A 156 1.82 -1.06 3.51
N THR A 157 2.41 -1.45 2.39
CA THR A 157 3.23 -0.62 1.52
C THR A 157 3.17 -1.12 0.09
N ASN A 158 2.76 -0.25 -0.84
CA ASN A 158 2.77 -0.53 -2.26
C ASN A 158 3.58 0.54 -3.02
N THR A 159 4.37 0.14 -4.01
CA THR A 159 5.18 1.08 -4.82
C THR A 159 4.86 0.93 -6.30
N LEU A 160 4.43 2.04 -6.90
CA LEU A 160 4.20 2.19 -8.34
C LEU A 160 5.44 2.83 -8.98
N GLY A 161 6.06 2.13 -9.93
CA GLY A 161 7.26 2.60 -10.63
C GLY A 161 6.95 3.15 -12.01
N PHE A 162 7.51 4.30 -12.34
CA PHE A 162 7.43 4.95 -13.65
C PHE A 162 8.70 4.72 -14.48
N THR A 163 8.70 5.26 -15.69
CA THR A 163 9.92 5.45 -16.48
C THR A 163 10.94 6.33 -15.76
N GLU A 164 12.22 6.19 -16.11
CA GLU A 164 13.32 7.03 -15.61
C GLU A 164 13.53 6.99 -14.09
N ASN A 165 13.27 5.84 -13.46
CA ASN A 165 13.46 5.59 -12.03
C ASN A 165 12.58 6.43 -11.08
N ALA A 166 11.57 7.13 -11.60
CA ALA A 166 10.57 7.77 -10.76
C ALA A 166 9.64 6.72 -10.12
N LYS A 167 9.20 6.97 -8.88
CA LYS A 167 8.40 6.03 -8.09
C LYS A 167 7.40 6.77 -7.20
N LEU A 168 6.24 6.18 -6.99
CA LEU A 168 5.27 6.57 -5.97
C LEU A 168 5.10 5.41 -4.99
N THR A 169 5.21 5.70 -3.70
CA THR A 169 5.04 4.74 -2.61
C THR A 169 3.86 5.15 -1.76
N PHE A 170 2.93 4.22 -1.58
CA PHE A 170 1.72 4.35 -0.77
C PHE A 170 1.90 3.50 0.49
N LYS A 171 1.90 4.13 1.66
CA LYS A 171 1.93 3.46 2.97
C LYS A 171 0.52 3.40 3.56
N ASN A 172 0.21 2.31 4.24
CA ASN A 172 -1.12 2.02 4.80
C ASN A 172 -2.23 2.17 3.76
N LEU A 173 -1.98 1.68 2.54
CA LEU A 173 -2.89 1.79 1.41
C LEU A 173 -4.16 0.98 1.68
N LYS A 174 -5.30 1.65 1.59
CA LYS A 174 -6.61 1.03 1.40
C LYS A 174 -7.32 1.75 0.27
N VAL A 175 -7.94 1.02 -0.64
CA VAL A 175 -8.68 1.63 -1.74
C VAL A 175 -9.92 0.82 -2.08
N VAL A 176 -11.01 1.53 -2.30
CA VAL A 176 -12.25 0.99 -2.88
C VAL A 176 -12.62 1.86 -4.08
N ALA A 177 -13.05 1.20 -5.15
CA ALA A 177 -13.55 1.80 -6.37
C ALA A 177 -14.75 0.98 -6.86
N GLU A 178 -15.48 1.46 -7.89
CA GLU A 178 -16.66 0.77 -8.45
C GLU A 178 -17.81 0.53 -7.46
N GLU A 179 -17.88 1.32 -6.38
CA GLU A 179 -18.92 1.24 -5.36
C GLU A 179 -19.42 2.64 -4.96
N GLU A 180 -20.74 2.82 -4.85
CA GLU A 180 -21.33 4.09 -4.41
C GLU A 180 -21.42 4.16 -2.88
N LEU A 181 -20.63 5.02 -2.27
CA LEU A 181 -20.58 5.25 -0.83
C LEU A 181 -21.20 6.60 -0.47
N ASP A 182 -22.01 6.62 0.59
CA ASP A 182 -22.61 7.86 1.11
C ASP A 182 -21.61 8.70 1.93
N ARG A 183 -20.50 8.09 2.36
CA ARG A 183 -19.48 8.70 3.22
C ARG A 183 -18.08 8.38 2.71
N PRO A 184 -17.06 9.23 3.00
CA PRO A 184 -15.68 9.02 2.56
C PRO A 184 -14.94 8.00 3.43
N TYR A 185 -15.60 6.90 3.81
CA TYR A 185 -15.04 5.88 4.70
C TYR A 185 -15.45 4.50 4.21
N PHE A 186 -14.61 3.51 4.50
CA PHE A 186 -14.92 2.10 4.27
C PHE A 186 -16.13 1.67 5.10
N ALA A 187 -17.03 0.89 4.50
CA ALA A 187 -18.22 0.41 5.19
C ALA A 187 -17.87 -0.63 6.27
N ASN A 188 -18.78 -0.84 7.23
CA ASN A 188 -18.61 -1.90 8.20
C ASN A 188 -18.65 -3.27 7.50
N GLY A 189 -17.70 -4.14 7.83
CA GLY A 189 -17.61 -5.47 7.23
C GLY A 189 -17.03 -5.51 5.82
N THR A 190 -16.36 -4.43 5.36
CA THR A 190 -15.59 -4.45 4.12
C THR A 190 -14.58 -5.60 4.12
N LYS A 191 -14.59 -6.37 3.04
CA LYS A 191 -13.64 -7.47 2.84
C LYS A 191 -12.39 -6.92 2.15
N TYR A 192 -11.23 -7.19 2.72
CA TYR A 192 -9.97 -6.68 2.19
C TYR A 192 -9.24 -7.75 1.37
N GLU A 193 -9.04 -7.48 0.08
CA GLU A 193 -8.08 -8.22 -0.75
C GLU A 193 -6.68 -7.67 -0.46
N LEU A 194 -5.77 -8.53 -0.03
CA LEU A 194 -4.43 -8.15 0.41
C LEU A 194 -3.44 -8.20 -0.75
N CYS A 195 -2.49 -7.26 -0.76
CA CYS A 195 -1.37 -7.31 -1.70
C CYS A 195 -0.46 -8.52 -1.46
N PHE A 196 0.31 -8.89 -2.49
CA PHE A 196 1.21 -10.05 -2.43
C PHE A 196 2.26 -9.95 -1.31
N ASN A 197 2.74 -8.73 -1.01
CA ASN A 197 3.72 -8.52 0.04
C ASN A 197 3.16 -8.82 1.44
N ASP A 198 1.90 -8.49 1.69
CA ASP A 198 1.25 -8.72 2.98
C ASP A 198 0.74 -10.16 3.10
N SER A 199 0.32 -10.77 1.99
CA SER A 199 -0.17 -12.16 2.00
C SER A 199 0.93 -13.18 2.33
N LYS A 200 2.20 -12.88 2.01
CA LYS A 200 3.35 -13.72 2.37
C LYS A 200 3.61 -13.85 3.87
N THR A 201 3.13 -12.92 4.68
CA THR A 201 3.36 -12.96 6.13
C THR A 201 2.57 -14.05 6.86
N SER A 202 1.71 -14.79 6.14
CA SER A 202 1.05 -15.99 6.66
C SER A 202 1.97 -17.22 6.70
N ASP A 203 3.19 -17.06 7.23
CA ASP A 203 4.09 -18.16 7.57
C ASP A 203 3.62 -18.92 8.83
N VAL A 204 2.44 -18.57 9.35
CA VAL A 204 1.85 -19.21 10.53
C VAL A 204 1.74 -20.73 10.36
N VAL A 205 1.45 -21.21 9.14
CA VAL A 205 1.31 -22.65 8.87
C VAL A 205 2.68 -23.36 8.97
N PRO A 206 3.73 -22.97 8.21
CA PRO A 206 5.07 -23.53 8.39
C PRO A 206 5.60 -23.48 9.83
N ILE A 207 5.33 -22.39 10.56
CA ILE A 207 5.79 -22.21 11.94
C ILE A 207 5.10 -23.21 12.88
N VAL A 208 3.77 -23.37 12.78
CA VAL A 208 3.01 -24.32 13.59
C VAL A 208 3.43 -25.75 13.29
N VAL A 209 3.62 -26.09 12.02
CA VAL A 209 4.10 -27.42 11.61
C VAL A 209 5.49 -27.69 12.18
N GLY A 210 6.39 -26.70 12.15
CA GLY A 210 7.73 -26.81 12.73
C GLY A 210 7.71 -27.07 14.24
N ALA A 211 6.91 -26.32 14.99
CA ALA A 211 6.78 -26.48 16.44
C ALA A 211 6.23 -27.87 16.83
N CYS A 212 5.20 -28.35 16.13
CA CYS A 212 4.63 -29.68 16.34
C CYS A 212 5.65 -30.79 16.07
N LEU A 213 6.43 -30.67 14.99
CA LEU A 213 7.45 -31.66 14.64
C LEU A 213 8.56 -31.72 15.70
N THR A 214 9.08 -30.56 16.15
CA THR A 214 10.11 -30.51 17.20
C THR A 214 9.59 -31.07 18.53
N GLY A 215 8.35 -30.74 18.91
CA GLY A 215 7.72 -31.27 20.12
C GLY A 215 7.63 -32.80 20.12
N LEU A 216 7.23 -33.39 18.99
CA LEU A 216 7.14 -34.85 18.84
C LEU A 216 8.53 -35.51 18.97
N VAL A 217 9.55 -34.95 18.32
CA VAL A 217 10.93 -35.46 18.41
C VAL A 217 11.43 -35.46 19.85
N ILE A 218 11.21 -34.38 20.60
CA ILE A 218 11.60 -34.29 22.01
C ILE A 218 10.87 -35.34 22.85
N ALA A 219 9.56 -35.50 22.65
CA ALA A 219 8.77 -36.49 23.38
C ALA A 219 9.27 -37.93 23.13
N VAL A 220 9.58 -38.26 21.88
CA VAL A 220 10.15 -39.57 21.51
C VAL A 220 11.54 -39.77 22.13
N LEU A 221 12.39 -38.75 22.14
CA LEU A 221 13.70 -38.82 22.77
C LEU A 221 13.60 -39.04 24.28
N ILE A 222 12.69 -38.34 24.98
CA ILE A 222 12.45 -38.54 26.42
C ILE A 222 11.98 -39.98 26.68
N ALA A 223 10.99 -40.45 25.92
CA ALA A 223 10.47 -41.82 26.04
C ALA A 223 11.57 -42.86 25.80
N TYR A 224 12.41 -42.65 24.79
CA TYR A 224 13.54 -43.51 24.48
C TYR A 224 14.58 -43.53 25.62
N LEU A 225 14.94 -42.38 26.18
CA LEU A 225 15.90 -42.29 27.27
C LEU A 225 15.41 -43.03 28.52
N ILE A 226 14.13 -42.87 28.88
CA ILE A 226 13.52 -43.59 30.01
C ILE A 226 13.50 -45.09 29.73
N GLY A 227 13.07 -45.52 28.54
CA GLY A 227 13.07 -46.93 28.14
C GLY A 227 14.47 -47.55 28.19
N ARG A 228 15.47 -46.84 27.66
CA ARG A 228 16.88 -47.27 27.67
C ARG A 228 17.45 -47.37 29.08
N GLN A 229 17.09 -46.45 29.98
CA GLN A 229 17.52 -46.51 31.37
C GLN A 229 16.90 -47.72 32.10
N ARG A 230 15.63 -48.06 31.82
CA ARG A 230 14.96 -49.21 32.43
C ARG A 230 15.55 -50.54 31.95
N ALA A 231 15.83 -50.67 30.65
CA ALA A 231 16.44 -51.87 30.08
C ALA A 231 17.84 -52.17 30.67
N LYS A 232 18.67 -51.14 30.90
CA LYS A 232 19.99 -51.31 31.54
C LYS A 232 19.90 -51.86 32.97
N ARG A 233 18.81 -51.60 33.70
CA ARG A 233 18.62 -52.10 35.08
C ARG A 233 18.13 -53.55 35.15
N GLN A 234 17.71 -54.15 34.04
CA GLN A 234 17.16 -55.51 34.00
C GLN A 234 18.16 -56.56 33.47
N GLY A 235 19.41 -56.18 33.18
CA GLY A 235 20.39 -57.01 32.45
C GLY A 235 21.51 -57.66 33.27
N TYR A 236 21.36 -57.85 34.59
CA TYR A 236 22.31 -58.63 35.39
C TYR A 236 21.56 -59.46 36.45
N ALA A 237 20.74 -60.39 35.96
CA ALA A 237 20.25 -61.53 36.73
C ALA A 237 20.26 -62.75 35.81
N SER A 238 21.44 -63.09 35.28
CA SER A 238 21.71 -64.42 34.73
C SER A 238 22.33 -65.26 35.85
N VAL A 239 21.68 -66.39 36.14
CA VAL A 239 22.22 -67.53 36.88
C VAL A 239 23.50 -68.03 36.20
#